data_AF-A0A9X2LXX9-F1
#
_entry.id   AF-A0A9X2LXX9-F1
#
_cell.length_a   1.000
_cell.length_b   1.000
_cell.length_c   1.000
_cell.angle_alpha   90.00
_cell.angle_beta   90.00
_cell.angle_gamma   90.00
#
_symmetry.space_group_name_H-M   'P 1'
#
loop_
_entity.id
_entity.type
_entity.pdbx_description
1 polymer ?
#
loop_
_entity_poly.entity_id
_entity_poly.type
_entity_poly.pdbx_seq_one_letter_code
_entity_poly.pdbx_strand_id
1 'polypeptide(L)'
;MNDQLFGPAAKVTAAHLAKDAYLYIRQSSLKQVLNNTESTVRQYGLKERAITLGWPADRIHVIDTDQGQSGATAADREGFQRLVTEVGMGHAGIVLGLEVSRLARNNTDWHRLLEICAMSGTLILDEDGLYDPCDFNDRLLLGLKGTMSEAELHLLKARLRGGQLSKARRGELIQPLPIGLVYDGASKVVLDPDSAIQQAIRTVFTLFDTPARPPAWSRSSTGKG
;
A
#
# COMPACT_ATOMS: atom_id res chain seq x y z
N MET A 1 -28.76 3.25 35.31
CA MET A 1 -27.64 3.26 36.28
C MET A 1 -26.83 1.99 36.09
N ASN A 2 -25.93 2.01 35.12
CA ASN A 2 -24.65 1.26 35.01
C ASN A 2 -24.20 1.32 33.54
N ASP A 3 -23.57 2.42 33.16
CA ASP A 3 -22.99 2.63 31.82
C ASP A 3 -21.46 2.80 31.93
N GLN A 4 -20.85 2.09 32.88
CA GLN A 4 -19.47 2.34 33.34
C GLN A 4 -18.58 1.10 33.49
N LEU A 5 -18.91 -0.08 32.94
CA LEU A 5 -18.22 -1.33 33.32
C LEU A 5 -17.29 -2.02 32.31
N PHE A 6 -17.12 -1.58 31.06
CA PHE A 6 -16.17 -2.26 30.18
C PHE A 6 -15.25 -1.28 29.45
N GLY A 7 -14.24 -0.79 30.18
CA GLY A 7 -13.06 -0.22 29.55
C GLY A 7 -12.34 -1.27 28.68
N PRO A 8 -11.46 -0.86 27.75
CA PRO A 8 -10.77 -1.77 26.82
C PRO A 8 -10.02 -2.93 27.51
N ALA A 9 -9.59 -2.77 28.77
CA ALA A 9 -8.97 -3.83 29.56
C ALA A 9 -9.86 -5.08 29.78
N ALA A 10 -11.19 -4.96 29.63
CA ALA A 10 -12.10 -6.08 29.88
C ALA A 10 -12.06 -7.19 28.82
N LYS A 11 -11.55 -6.90 27.61
CA LYS A 11 -11.46 -7.87 26.50
C LYS A 11 -10.18 -8.71 26.54
N VAL A 12 -9.15 -8.24 27.25
CA VAL A 12 -7.86 -8.95 27.34
C VAL A 12 -7.97 -10.06 28.38
N THR A 13 -7.62 -11.29 27.98
CA THR A 13 -7.67 -12.47 28.85
C THR A 13 -6.28 -13.02 29.06
N ALA A 14 -6.10 -13.89 30.07
CA ALA A 14 -4.85 -14.61 30.27
C ALA A 14 -4.46 -15.46 29.06
N ALA A 15 -5.44 -15.98 28.30
CA ALA A 15 -5.20 -16.72 27.06
C ALA A 15 -4.62 -15.82 25.95
N HIS A 16 -5.05 -14.55 25.88
CA HIS A 16 -4.45 -13.56 24.97
C HIS A 16 -3.01 -13.24 25.39
N LEU A 17 -2.77 -12.99 26.68
CA LEU A 17 -1.43 -12.64 27.21
C LEU A 17 -0.43 -13.80 27.19
N ALA A 18 -0.92 -15.05 27.14
CA ALA A 18 -0.09 -16.23 26.95
C ALA A 18 0.54 -16.30 25.54
N LYS A 19 0.03 -15.52 24.59
CA LYS A 19 0.47 -15.42 23.19
C LYS A 19 1.20 -14.09 22.94
N ASP A 20 1.88 -13.98 21.81
CA ASP A 20 2.67 -12.79 21.46
C ASP A 20 1.80 -11.66 20.88
N ALA A 21 2.33 -10.43 20.92
CA ALA A 21 1.72 -9.26 20.30
C ALA A 21 2.47 -8.90 19.02
N TYR A 22 1.74 -8.56 17.95
CA TYR A 22 2.33 -8.23 16.66
C TYR A 22 1.91 -6.84 16.19
N LEU A 23 2.86 -5.92 16.11
CA LEU A 23 2.67 -4.58 15.55
C LEU A 23 3.05 -4.57 14.07
N TYR A 24 2.05 -4.45 13.20
CA TYR A 24 2.25 -4.36 11.76
C TYR A 24 2.23 -2.89 11.29
N ILE A 25 3.29 -2.49 10.59
CA ILE A 25 3.50 -1.14 10.11
C ILE A 25 3.59 -1.14 8.60
N ARG A 26 2.75 -0.34 7.95
CA ARG A 26 2.81 -0.10 6.50
C ARG A 26 2.81 1.39 6.20
N GLN A 27 3.91 1.89 5.61
CA GLN A 27 4.05 3.27 5.14
C GLN A 27 4.10 3.35 3.60
N SER A 28 3.42 4.33 3.02
CA SER A 28 3.50 4.64 1.59
C SER A 28 4.65 5.62 1.28
N SER A 29 5.63 5.14 0.51
CA SER A 29 6.75 5.85 -0.14
C SER A 29 7.85 6.47 0.74
N LEU A 30 9.10 6.28 0.29
CA LEU A 30 10.35 6.82 0.87
C LEU A 30 10.29 8.34 1.18
N LYS A 31 9.51 9.10 0.39
CA LYS A 31 9.44 10.57 0.48
C LYS A 31 8.68 11.06 1.72
N GLN A 32 7.82 10.22 2.33
CA GLN A 32 7.11 10.54 3.56
C GLN A 32 7.84 10.08 4.83
N VAL A 33 8.79 9.13 4.72
CA VAL A 33 9.54 8.60 5.87
C VAL A 33 10.55 9.65 6.40
N LEU A 34 11.17 10.43 5.51
CA LEU A 34 12.20 11.41 5.89
C LEU A 34 11.66 12.64 6.67
N ASN A 35 10.35 12.92 6.62
CA ASN A 35 9.75 14.14 7.20
C ASN A 35 8.69 13.89 8.29
N ASN A 36 8.38 12.64 8.66
CA ASN A 36 7.24 12.33 9.55
C ASN A 36 7.67 11.81 10.92
N THR A 37 8.18 12.69 11.77
CA THR A 37 8.35 12.49 13.22
C THR A 37 7.06 12.01 13.90
N GLU A 38 5.90 12.49 13.42
CA GLU A 38 4.59 12.11 13.94
C GLU A 38 4.25 10.63 13.70
N SER A 39 4.73 10.05 12.60
CA SER A 39 4.45 8.65 12.27
C SER A 39 5.19 7.66 13.15
N THR A 40 6.42 7.99 13.51
CA THR A 40 7.24 7.25 14.47
C THR A 40 6.62 7.31 15.87
N VAL A 41 6.19 8.51 16.30
CA VAL A 41 5.52 8.69 17.61
C VAL A 41 4.26 7.82 17.73
N ARG A 42 3.43 7.78 16.69
CA ARG A 42 2.20 6.97 16.72
C ARG A 42 2.49 5.47 16.77
N GLN A 43 3.52 4.99 16.07
CA GLN A 43 3.93 3.57 16.09
C GLN A 43 4.39 3.15 17.49
N TYR A 44 5.24 3.96 18.12
CA TYR A 44 5.64 3.74 19.51
C TYR A 44 4.44 3.82 20.47
N GLY A 45 3.47 4.69 20.20
CA GLY A 45 2.22 4.76 20.96
C GLY A 45 1.43 3.45 20.97
N LEU A 46 1.35 2.74 19.84
CA LEU A 46 0.69 1.42 19.82
C LEU A 46 1.45 0.36 20.60
N LYS A 47 2.78 0.35 20.51
CA LYS A 47 3.62 -0.56 21.32
C LYS A 47 3.39 -0.32 22.81
N GLU A 48 3.40 0.94 23.25
CA GLU A 48 3.12 1.30 24.66
C GLU A 48 1.70 0.89 25.09
N ARG A 49 0.71 0.96 24.20
CA ARG A 49 -0.63 0.45 24.50
C ARG A 49 -0.65 -1.07 24.70
N ALA A 50 0.08 -1.85 23.91
CA ALA A 50 0.21 -3.30 24.16
C ALA A 50 0.83 -3.59 25.53
N ILE A 51 1.86 -2.83 25.91
CA ILE A 51 2.49 -2.94 27.24
C ILE A 51 1.48 -2.63 28.34
N THR A 52 0.73 -1.55 28.18
CA THR A 52 -0.33 -1.14 29.13
C THR A 52 -1.44 -2.19 29.27
N LEU A 53 -1.73 -2.92 28.19
CA LEU A 53 -2.68 -4.03 28.17
C LEU A 53 -2.13 -5.33 28.79
N GLY A 54 -0.85 -5.39 29.12
CA GLY A 54 -0.22 -6.48 29.86
C GLY A 54 0.77 -7.34 29.07
N TRP A 55 1.03 -7.03 27.79
CA TRP A 55 2.07 -7.75 27.04
C TRP A 55 3.47 -7.31 27.47
N PRO A 56 4.39 -8.24 27.76
CA PRO A 56 5.76 -7.88 28.08
C PRO A 56 6.50 -7.43 26.81
N ALA A 57 7.39 -6.45 26.94
CA ALA A 57 7.97 -5.74 25.79
C ALA A 57 8.80 -6.62 24.84
N ASP A 58 9.34 -7.73 25.35
CA ASP A 58 10.10 -8.75 24.62
C ASP A 58 9.22 -9.69 23.78
N ARG A 59 7.91 -9.74 24.06
CA ARG A 59 6.91 -10.50 23.28
C ARG A 59 6.09 -9.62 22.34
N ILE A 60 6.53 -8.38 22.10
CA ILE A 60 5.93 -7.47 21.13
C ILE A 60 6.83 -7.41 19.89
N HIS A 61 6.39 -8.06 18.82
CA HIS A 61 7.11 -8.12 17.55
C HIS A 61 6.67 -7.00 16.62
N VAL A 62 7.62 -6.24 16.08
CA VAL A 62 7.35 -5.20 15.09
C VAL A 62 7.65 -5.75 13.69
N ILE A 63 6.68 -5.64 12.79
CA ILE A 63 6.80 -6.03 11.39
C ILE A 63 6.67 -4.77 10.53
N ASP A 64 7.80 -4.32 9.99
CA ASP A 64 7.92 -3.09 9.18
C ASP A 64 8.60 -3.34 7.81
N THR A 65 8.79 -4.60 7.44
CA THR A 65 9.46 -5.02 6.20
C THR A 65 8.72 -4.59 4.91
N ASP A 66 7.44 -4.24 5.01
CA ASP A 66 6.61 -3.80 3.87
C ASP A 66 6.65 -2.27 3.62
N GLN A 67 7.63 -1.55 4.20
CA GLN A 67 7.77 -0.10 4.02
C GLN A 67 8.25 0.29 2.61
N GLY A 68 7.74 1.40 2.09
CA GLY A 68 8.26 2.01 0.85
C GLY A 68 7.65 1.47 -0.45
N GLN A 69 6.82 0.43 -0.40
CA GLN A 69 6.13 -0.09 -1.59
C GLN A 69 4.89 0.74 -1.94
N SER A 70 4.91 1.38 -3.11
CA SER A 70 3.72 2.00 -3.71
C SER A 70 2.69 0.89 -3.99
N GLY A 71 1.48 1.02 -3.45
CA GLY A 71 0.44 -0.03 -3.41
C GLY A 71 -0.15 -0.51 -4.75
N ALA A 72 0.63 -0.57 -5.83
CA ALA A 72 0.25 -1.07 -7.15
C ALA A 72 0.74 -2.50 -7.43
N THR A 73 1.78 -2.98 -6.72
CA THR A 73 2.31 -4.33 -6.95
C THR A 73 1.97 -5.23 -5.76
N ALA A 74 1.20 -6.29 -6.00
CA ALA A 74 0.85 -7.30 -5.00
C ALA A 74 2.03 -8.23 -4.62
N ALA A 75 3.21 -8.01 -5.21
CA ALA A 75 4.24 -9.04 -5.35
C ALA A 75 5.24 -9.17 -4.19
N ASP A 76 5.28 -8.28 -3.18
CA ASP A 76 6.19 -8.46 -2.03
C ASP A 76 5.56 -7.95 -0.72
N ARG A 77 4.55 -8.66 -0.19
CA ARG A 77 3.99 -8.41 1.15
C ARG A 77 4.51 -9.41 2.19
N GLU A 78 5.82 -9.64 2.21
CA GLU A 78 6.45 -10.64 3.10
C GLU A 78 6.09 -10.40 4.57
N GLY A 79 6.07 -9.14 5.02
CA GLY A 79 5.70 -8.80 6.40
C GLY A 79 4.26 -9.16 6.71
N PHE A 80 3.33 -8.86 5.80
CA PHE A 80 1.93 -9.24 5.97
C PHE A 80 1.73 -10.76 5.95
N GLN A 81 2.41 -11.48 5.07
CA GLN A 81 2.31 -12.95 5.03
C GLN A 81 2.81 -13.55 6.35
N ARG A 82 3.94 -13.07 6.87
CA ARG A 82 4.43 -13.46 8.19
C ARG A 82 3.37 -13.21 9.27
N LEU A 83 2.76 -12.02 9.30
CA LEU A 83 1.68 -11.72 10.26
C LEU A 83 0.53 -12.73 10.17
N VAL A 84 0.03 -12.99 8.95
CA VAL A 84 -1.06 -13.94 8.73
C VAL A 84 -0.68 -15.35 9.19
N THR A 85 0.57 -15.78 8.96
CA THR A 85 1.08 -17.06 9.45
C THR A 85 1.08 -17.14 10.97
N GLU A 86 1.60 -16.14 11.67
CA GLU A 86 1.66 -16.14 13.15
C GLU A 86 0.27 -16.14 13.80
N VAL A 87 -0.68 -15.40 13.22
CA VAL A 87 -2.08 -15.42 13.65
C VAL A 87 -2.71 -16.79 13.35
N GLY A 88 -2.50 -17.33 12.15
CA GLY A 88 -3.06 -18.61 11.74
C GLY A 88 -2.52 -19.81 12.53
N MET A 89 -1.28 -19.73 13.02
CA MET A 89 -0.68 -20.72 13.93
C MET A 89 -1.13 -20.53 15.38
N GLY A 90 -1.89 -19.46 15.69
CA GLY A 90 -2.36 -19.16 17.03
C GLY A 90 -1.30 -18.59 17.97
N HIS A 91 -0.16 -18.12 17.42
CA HIS A 91 0.91 -17.51 18.19
C HIS A 91 0.61 -16.06 18.59
N ALA A 92 -0.32 -15.41 17.89
CA ALA A 92 -0.74 -14.03 18.18
C ALA A 92 -1.91 -13.99 19.18
N GLY A 93 -1.76 -13.22 20.25
CA GLY A 93 -2.86 -12.83 21.14
C GLY A 93 -3.49 -11.51 20.74
N ILE A 94 -2.73 -10.65 20.07
CA ILE A 94 -3.16 -9.36 19.57
C ILE A 94 -2.37 -8.92 18.33
N VAL A 95 -3.08 -8.30 17.40
CA VAL A 95 -2.49 -7.61 16.24
C VAL A 95 -2.73 -6.11 16.39
N LEU A 96 -1.68 -5.32 16.25
CA LEU A 96 -1.72 -3.86 16.32
C LEU A 96 -1.45 -3.25 14.94
N GLY A 97 -2.19 -2.21 14.57
CA GLY A 97 -1.96 -1.46 13.35
C GLY A 97 -2.47 -0.03 13.43
N LEU A 98 -1.67 0.94 12.96
CA LEU A 98 -2.01 2.37 13.02
C LEU A 98 -3.29 2.71 12.30
N GLU A 99 -3.48 2.09 11.14
CA GLU A 99 -4.74 2.15 10.43
C GLU A 99 -5.03 0.74 9.97
N VAL A 100 -5.69 -0.02 10.84
CA VAL A 100 -6.33 -1.29 10.52
C VAL A 100 -7.23 -1.15 9.26
N SER A 101 -7.78 0.05 9.05
CA SER A 101 -8.48 0.49 7.84
C SER A 101 -7.59 0.71 6.59
N ARG A 102 -6.26 0.89 6.70
CA ARG A 102 -5.34 0.95 5.54
C ARG A 102 -4.97 -0.42 4.99
N LEU A 103 -4.97 -1.45 5.83
CA LEU A 103 -4.94 -2.84 5.38
C LEU A 103 -6.17 -3.17 4.52
N ALA A 104 -7.32 -2.56 4.83
CA ALA A 104 -8.59 -2.71 4.10
C ALA A 104 -8.56 -2.15 2.67
N ARG A 105 -7.55 -1.35 2.28
CA ARG A 105 -7.39 -0.91 0.88
C ARG A 105 -7.15 -2.07 -0.08
N ASN A 106 -6.70 -3.24 0.42
CA ASN A 106 -6.83 -4.52 -0.26
C ASN A 106 -7.87 -5.37 0.47
N ASN A 107 -9.13 -5.10 0.15
CA ASN A 107 -10.35 -5.62 0.79
C ASN A 107 -10.29 -7.13 1.12
N THR A 108 -9.76 -7.94 0.19
CA THR A 108 -9.65 -9.40 0.36
C THR A 108 -8.67 -9.83 1.45
N ASP A 109 -7.47 -9.23 1.48
CA ASP A 109 -6.43 -9.60 2.45
C ASP A 109 -6.83 -9.20 3.88
N TRP A 110 -7.48 -8.05 4.02
CA TRP A 110 -7.97 -7.55 5.30
C TRP A 110 -9.10 -8.40 5.85
N HIS A 111 -10.11 -8.73 5.04
CA HIS A 111 -11.18 -9.63 5.47
C HIS A 111 -10.63 -11.01 5.82
N ARG A 112 -9.66 -11.52 5.06
CA ARG A 112 -9.00 -12.78 5.41
C ARG A 112 -8.30 -12.70 6.76
N LEU A 113 -7.57 -11.63 7.06
CA LEU A 113 -6.94 -11.45 8.37
C LEU A 113 -8.00 -11.38 9.49
N LEU A 114 -9.09 -10.63 9.28
CA LEU A 114 -10.20 -10.57 10.24
C LEU A 114 -10.80 -11.94 10.55
N GLU A 115 -11.02 -12.76 9.52
CA GLU A 115 -11.53 -14.12 9.68
C GLU A 115 -10.57 -15.01 10.46
N ILE A 116 -9.27 -14.97 10.13
CA ILE A 116 -8.25 -15.76 10.83
C ILE A 116 -8.11 -15.29 12.29
N CYS A 117 -8.18 -13.98 12.55
CA CYS A 117 -8.18 -13.45 13.92
C CYS A 117 -9.40 -13.94 14.71
N ALA A 118 -10.59 -13.94 14.12
CA ALA A 118 -11.79 -14.49 14.77
C ALA A 118 -11.63 -15.99 15.06
N MET A 119 -11.10 -16.78 14.12
CA MET A 119 -10.89 -18.21 14.31
C MET A 119 -9.83 -18.53 15.38
N SER A 120 -8.79 -17.72 15.49
CA SER A 120 -7.67 -17.92 16.43
C SER A 120 -7.89 -17.28 17.80
N GLY A 121 -8.97 -16.51 17.98
CA GLY A 121 -9.19 -15.71 19.18
C GLY A 121 -8.09 -14.65 19.37
N THR A 122 -7.75 -13.96 18.28
CA THR A 122 -6.74 -12.90 18.27
C THR A 122 -7.41 -11.53 18.27
N LEU A 123 -7.06 -10.68 19.23
CA LEU A 123 -7.59 -9.32 19.33
C LEU A 123 -6.96 -8.39 18.27
N ILE A 124 -7.64 -7.28 17.98
CA ILE A 124 -7.15 -6.25 17.07
C ILE A 124 -7.13 -4.90 17.78
N LEU A 125 -6.01 -4.18 17.70
CA LEU A 125 -5.85 -2.85 18.25
C LEU A 125 -5.50 -1.86 17.13
N ASP A 126 -6.24 -0.75 17.07
CA ASP A 126 -5.87 0.43 16.28
C ASP A 126 -5.79 1.69 17.15
N GLU A 127 -5.57 2.85 16.52
CA GLU A 127 -5.54 4.13 17.22
C GLU A 127 -6.83 4.41 18.01
N ASP A 128 -7.99 3.98 17.52
CA ASP A 128 -9.28 4.30 18.13
C ASP A 128 -9.68 3.31 19.22
N GLY A 129 -9.26 2.04 19.16
CA GLY A 129 -9.79 1.05 20.09
C GLY A 129 -9.23 -0.37 20.00
N LEU A 130 -9.70 -1.18 20.95
CA LEU A 130 -9.46 -2.62 21.04
C LEU A 130 -10.73 -3.37 20.64
N TYR A 131 -10.57 -4.31 19.73
CA TYR A 131 -11.64 -5.06 19.11
C TYR A 131 -11.41 -6.56 19.25
N ASP A 132 -12.48 -7.28 19.53
CA ASP A 132 -12.58 -8.72 19.43
C ASP A 132 -13.34 -9.08 18.14
N PRO A 133 -12.68 -9.67 17.12
CA PRO A 133 -13.35 -10.08 15.89
C PRO A 133 -14.47 -11.12 16.07
N CYS A 134 -14.55 -11.79 17.23
CA CYS A 134 -15.66 -12.67 17.60
C CYS A 134 -16.88 -11.92 18.14
N ASP A 135 -16.71 -10.70 18.64
CA ASP A 135 -17.81 -9.85 19.07
C ASP A 135 -18.53 -9.22 17.86
N PHE A 136 -19.86 -9.28 17.86
CA PHE A 136 -20.66 -8.82 16.74
C PHE A 136 -20.51 -7.31 16.51
N ASN A 137 -20.50 -6.50 17.57
CA ASN A 137 -20.44 -5.05 17.46
C ASN A 137 -19.07 -4.60 16.98
N ASP A 138 -18.02 -5.19 17.53
CA ASP A 138 -16.64 -4.96 17.09
C ASP A 138 -16.45 -5.36 15.62
N ARG A 139 -16.96 -6.53 15.21
CA ARG A 139 -16.87 -6.98 13.83
C ARG A 139 -17.62 -6.07 12.86
N LEU A 140 -18.81 -5.58 13.23
CA LEU A 140 -19.56 -4.62 12.43
C LEU A 140 -18.79 -3.31 12.27
N LEU A 141 -18.23 -2.79 13.38
CA LEU A 141 -17.45 -1.56 13.37
C LEU A 141 -16.18 -1.70 12.52
N LEU A 142 -15.44 -2.81 12.66
CA LEU A 142 -14.28 -3.13 11.84
C LEU A 142 -14.63 -3.21 10.34
N GLY A 143 -15.81 -3.76 10.01
CA GLY A 143 -16.33 -3.77 8.64
C GLY A 143 -16.62 -2.37 8.10
N LEU A 144 -17.32 -1.53 8.88
CA LEU A 144 -17.64 -0.15 8.51
C LEU A 144 -16.39 0.74 8.36
N LYS A 145 -15.40 0.57 9.24
CA LYS A 145 -14.10 1.24 9.11
C LYS A 145 -13.40 0.88 7.80
N GLY A 146 -13.52 -0.39 7.38
CA GLY A 146 -13.03 -0.85 6.09
C GLY A 146 -13.66 -0.10 4.92
N THR A 147 -15.00 -0.06 4.86
CA THR A 147 -15.74 0.59 3.76
C THR A 147 -15.54 2.11 3.73
N MET A 148 -15.45 2.76 4.89
CA MET A 148 -15.17 4.20 4.99
C MET A 148 -13.79 4.57 4.40
N SER A 149 -12.75 3.78 4.70
CA SER A 149 -11.41 3.97 4.15
C SER A 149 -11.36 3.83 2.62
N GLU A 150 -12.14 2.90 2.05
CA GLU A 150 -12.29 2.77 0.61
C GLU A 150 -12.96 4.00 -0.02
N ALA A 151 -14.03 4.51 0.62
CA ALA A 151 -14.73 5.71 0.17
C ALA A 151 -13.84 6.95 0.22
N GLU A 152 -13.07 7.14 1.29
CA GLU A 152 -12.09 8.23 1.42
C GLU A 152 -11.03 8.17 0.31
N LEU A 153 -10.49 6.98 0.02
CA LEU A 153 -9.54 6.78 -1.05
C LEU A 153 -10.16 7.11 -2.42
N HIS A 154 -11.41 6.72 -2.65
CA HIS A 154 -12.13 7.05 -3.87
C HIS A 154 -12.24 8.57 -4.05
N LEU A 155 -12.65 9.29 -3.00
CA LEU A 155 -12.75 10.76 -3.01
C LEU A 155 -11.38 11.43 -3.24
N LEU A 156 -10.32 10.96 -2.61
CA LEU A 156 -8.96 11.47 -2.82
C LEU A 156 -8.51 11.27 -4.28
N LYS A 157 -8.70 10.08 -4.84
CA LYS A 157 -8.39 9.78 -6.25
C LYS A 157 -9.19 10.67 -7.20
N ALA A 158 -10.48 10.86 -6.93
CA ALA A 158 -11.34 11.74 -7.73
C ALA A 158 -10.84 13.20 -7.72
N ARG A 159 -10.47 13.72 -6.54
CA ARG A 159 -9.89 15.06 -6.39
C ARG A 159 -8.55 15.21 -7.13
N LEU A 160 -7.64 14.25 -6.98
CA LEU A 160 -6.35 14.24 -7.68
C LEU A 160 -6.54 14.25 -9.19
N ARG A 161 -7.43 13.40 -9.72
CA ARG A 161 -7.75 13.34 -11.15
C ARG A 161 -8.37 14.65 -11.64
N GLY A 162 -9.29 15.23 -10.86
CA GLY A 162 -9.85 16.55 -11.16
C GLY A 162 -8.79 17.63 -11.24
N GLY A 163 -7.83 17.64 -10.31
CA GLY A 163 -6.67 18.53 -10.32
C GLY A 163 -5.77 18.34 -11.54
N GLN A 164 -5.46 17.09 -11.90
CA GLN A 164 -4.70 16.77 -13.12
C GLN A 164 -5.39 17.27 -14.39
N LEU A 165 -6.69 17.02 -14.54
CA LEU A 165 -7.48 17.50 -15.67
C LEU A 165 -7.53 19.03 -15.73
N SER A 166 -7.66 19.68 -14.57
CA SER A 166 -7.64 21.15 -14.46
C SER A 166 -6.30 21.74 -14.92
N LYS A 167 -5.17 21.15 -14.50
CA LYS A 167 -3.84 21.53 -14.99
C LYS A 167 -3.67 21.27 -16.49
N ALA A 168 -4.16 20.13 -16.99
CA ALA A 168 -4.07 19.80 -18.40
C ALA A 168 -4.82 20.81 -19.28
N ARG A 169 -6.02 21.24 -18.88
CA ARG A 169 -6.81 22.25 -19.60
C ARG A 169 -6.11 23.61 -19.69
N ARG A 170 -5.25 23.95 -18.73
CA ARG A 170 -4.43 25.17 -18.75
C ARG A 170 -3.04 24.98 -19.39
N GLY A 171 -2.71 23.76 -19.84
CA GLY A 171 -1.37 23.44 -20.34
C GLY A 171 -0.28 23.36 -19.27
N GLU A 172 -0.65 23.32 -17.99
CA GLU A 172 0.27 23.32 -16.84
C GLU A 172 0.58 21.91 -16.31
N LEU A 173 0.03 20.86 -16.93
CA LEU A 173 0.25 19.49 -16.47
C LEU A 173 1.64 19.00 -16.87
N ILE A 174 2.54 18.98 -15.89
CA ILE A 174 3.85 18.32 -15.99
C ILE A 174 3.68 16.83 -15.69
N GLN A 175 4.20 16.00 -16.59
CA GLN A 175 4.22 14.54 -16.48
C GLN A 175 5.59 14.01 -16.90
N PRO A 176 6.00 12.82 -16.42
CA PRO A 176 7.21 12.18 -16.94
C PRO A 176 7.13 12.06 -18.47
N LEU A 177 8.17 12.55 -19.14
CA LEU A 177 8.24 12.49 -20.60
C LEU A 177 8.95 11.19 -21.02
N PRO A 178 8.60 10.62 -22.18
CA PRO A 178 9.39 9.56 -22.80
C PRO A 178 10.87 9.97 -22.96
N ILE A 179 11.76 8.98 -22.96
CA ILE A 179 13.19 9.20 -23.23
C ILE A 179 13.37 10.02 -24.51
N GLY A 180 14.22 11.06 -24.43
CA GLY A 180 14.47 12.00 -25.52
C GLY A 180 13.61 13.25 -25.57
N LEU A 181 12.67 13.39 -24.63
CA LEU A 181 11.88 14.60 -24.47
C LEU A 181 12.18 15.21 -23.09
N VAL A 182 12.36 16.52 -23.06
CA VAL A 182 12.60 17.29 -21.83
C VAL A 182 11.68 18.51 -21.79
N TYR A 183 11.48 19.06 -20.60
CA TYR A 183 10.83 20.37 -20.46
C TYR A 183 11.89 21.47 -20.56
N ASP A 184 11.63 22.49 -21.37
CA ASP A 184 12.48 23.69 -21.43
C ASP A 184 12.21 24.63 -20.23
N GLY A 185 12.93 25.75 -20.15
CA GLY A 185 12.76 26.76 -19.08
C GLY A 185 11.37 27.41 -19.05
N ALA A 186 10.58 27.28 -20.12
CA ALA A 186 9.20 27.73 -20.22
C ALA A 186 8.19 26.59 -20.00
N SER A 187 8.64 25.42 -19.51
CA SER A 187 7.83 24.22 -19.30
C SER A 187 7.17 23.65 -20.56
N LYS A 188 7.74 23.90 -21.75
CA LYS A 188 7.33 23.27 -23.00
C LYS A 188 8.11 22.00 -23.25
N VAL A 189 7.45 21.02 -23.85
CA VAL A 189 8.08 19.76 -24.27
C VAL A 189 8.96 20.02 -25.49
N VAL A 190 10.26 19.74 -25.37
CA VAL A 190 11.27 19.85 -26.43
C VAL A 190 12.09 18.55 -26.52
N LEU A 191 12.86 18.39 -27.60
CA LEU A 191 13.84 17.29 -27.68
C LEU A 191 14.95 17.49 -26.66
N ASP A 192 15.46 16.39 -26.11
CA ASP A 192 16.64 16.40 -25.27
C ASP A 192 17.79 17.13 -25.99
N PRO A 193 18.45 18.13 -25.38
CA PRO A 193 19.53 18.87 -26.02
C PRO A 193 20.77 18.01 -26.32
N ASP A 194 20.89 16.82 -25.72
CA ASP A 194 21.97 15.89 -26.03
C ASP A 194 21.83 15.33 -27.46
N SER A 195 22.78 15.73 -28.31
CA SER A 195 22.89 15.29 -29.70
C SER A 195 22.95 13.76 -29.86
N ALA A 196 23.54 13.03 -28.92
CA ALA A 196 23.62 11.57 -28.96
C ALA A 196 22.24 10.93 -28.74
N ILE A 197 21.45 11.47 -27.79
CA ILE A 197 20.08 11.03 -27.53
C ILE A 197 19.18 11.32 -28.74
N GLN A 198 19.27 12.53 -29.30
CA GLN A 198 18.52 12.87 -30.52
C GLN A 198 18.87 11.96 -31.69
N GLN A 199 20.16 11.69 -31.90
CA GLN A 199 20.61 10.83 -33.00
C GLN A 199 20.09 9.41 -32.84
N ALA A 200 20.18 8.84 -31.62
CA ALA A 200 19.65 7.51 -31.33
C ALA A 200 18.15 7.42 -31.64
N ILE A 201 17.37 8.41 -31.21
CA ILE A 201 15.92 8.44 -31.47
C ILE A 201 15.60 8.57 -32.96
N ARG A 202 16.30 9.45 -33.68
CA ARG A 202 16.14 9.60 -35.14
C ARG A 202 16.47 8.31 -35.87
N THR A 203 17.51 7.58 -35.44
CA THR A 203 17.85 6.27 -36.01
C THR A 203 16.72 5.27 -35.80
N VAL A 204 16.12 5.20 -34.60
CA VAL A 204 14.96 4.33 -34.36
C VAL A 204 13.81 4.67 -35.29
N PHE A 205 13.39 5.93 -35.39
CA PHE A 205 12.30 6.32 -36.29
C PHE A 205 12.61 6.03 -37.76
N THR A 206 13.85 6.25 -38.20
CA THR A 206 14.28 5.93 -39.57
C THR A 206 14.19 4.44 -39.88
N LEU A 207 14.55 3.57 -38.92
CA LEU A 207 14.42 2.13 -39.05
C LEU A 207 12.96 1.68 -39.24
N PHE A 208 12.00 2.38 -38.60
CA PHE A 208 10.57 2.08 -38.74
C PHE A 208 9.93 2.72 -39.98
N ASP A 209 10.44 3.84 -40.48
CA ASP A 209 10.00 4.48 -41.74
C ASP A 209 10.57 3.79 -42.98
N THR A 210 11.61 2.97 -42.83
CA THR A 210 12.13 2.19 -43.94
C THR A 210 11.16 1.04 -44.24
N PRO A 211 10.50 0.99 -45.42
CA PRO A 211 9.59 -0.11 -45.73
C PRO A 211 10.34 -1.43 -45.60
N ALA A 212 9.75 -2.39 -44.88
CA ALA A 212 10.34 -3.70 -44.67
C ALA A 212 10.87 -4.23 -46.01
N ARG A 213 12.18 -4.46 -46.08
CA ARG A 213 12.81 -5.01 -47.28
C ARG A 213 12.09 -6.32 -47.58
N PRO A 214 11.41 -6.48 -48.72
CA PRO A 214 10.71 -7.72 -49.01
C PRO A 214 11.74 -8.86 -48.98
N PRO A 215 11.37 -10.02 -48.40
CA PRO A 215 12.29 -11.13 -48.22
C PRO A 215 12.88 -11.54 -49.58
N ALA A 216 14.15 -11.97 -49.56
CA ALA A 216 14.99 -12.13 -50.76
C ALA A 216 14.40 -13.06 -51.85
N TRP A 217 13.42 -13.90 -51.52
CA TRP A 217 12.76 -14.79 -52.45
C TRP A 217 11.74 -14.10 -53.39
N SER A 218 11.37 -12.83 -53.13
CA SER A 218 10.42 -12.10 -53.99
C SER A 218 11.02 -11.59 -55.31
N ARG A 219 12.28 -11.96 -55.64
CA ARG A 219 13.01 -11.53 -56.84
C ARG A 219 13.45 -12.72 -57.69
N SER A 220 12.52 -13.58 -58.09
CA SER A 220 12.82 -14.57 -59.14
C SER A 220 11.56 -15.09 -59.82
N SER A 221 11.03 -14.32 -60.77
CA SER A 221 10.18 -14.85 -61.85
C SER A 221 10.10 -13.85 -63.01
N THR A 222 11.19 -13.65 -63.73
CA THR A 222 11.13 -13.19 -65.11
C THR A 222 12.44 -13.55 -65.80
N GLY A 223 12.44 -14.65 -66.56
CA GLY A 223 13.57 -14.99 -67.40
C GLY A 223 13.56 -16.40 -67.94
N LYS A 224 13.14 -16.49 -69.21
CA LYS A 224 13.25 -17.59 -70.19
C LYS A 224 12.11 -18.64 -70.08
N GLY A 225 11.30 -18.86 -71.12
CA GLY A 225 11.61 -18.81 -72.56
C GLY A 225 11.61 -20.24 -73.05
#